data_AF-A0AAV5ME48-F1
#
_entry.id   AF-A0AAV5ME48-F1
#
_cell.length_a   1.000
_cell.length_b   1.000
_cell.length_c   1.000
_cell.angle_alpha   90.00
_cell.angle_beta   90.00
_cell.angle_gamma   90.00
#
_symmetry.space_group_name_H-M   'P 1'
#
loop_
_entity.id
_entity.type
_entity.pdbx_description
1 polymer ?
#
loop_
_entity_poly.entity_id
_entity_poly.type
_entity_poly.pdbx_seq_one_letter_code
_entity_poly.pdbx_strand_id
1 'polypeptide(L)'
;MVKKGSKATFHHQMVLVEPLSSKLEIVPREGMPVPKDPSKRGNLRIKFNIKFPTRLLQSRRQGLRNYYNHSLDRSSYFITSYDIPSPL
;
A
#
# COMPACT_ATOMS: atom_id res chain seq x y z
N MET A 1 5.94 11.48 -20.78
CA MET A 1 5.95 10.13 -21.40
C MET A 1 6.92 9.29 -20.58
N VAL A 2 6.43 8.33 -19.81
CA VAL A 2 7.30 7.43 -19.02
C VAL A 2 8.06 6.52 -19.99
N LYS A 3 9.39 6.54 -19.91
CA LYS A 3 10.26 5.78 -20.81
C LYS A 3 10.26 4.31 -20.40
N LYS A 4 10.48 3.40 -21.34
CA LYS A 4 10.66 1.98 -21.04
C LYS A 4 11.84 1.83 -20.05
N GLY A 5 11.62 1.12 -18.94
CA GLY A 5 12.60 0.99 -17.85
C GLY A 5 12.51 2.04 -16.74
N SER A 6 11.59 3.00 -16.83
CA SER A 6 11.35 3.95 -15.74
C SER A 6 10.70 3.28 -14.52
N LYS A 7 11.18 3.61 -13.33
CA LYS A 7 10.62 3.18 -12.04
C LYS A 7 9.54 4.16 -11.61
N ALA A 8 8.37 3.65 -11.23
CA ALA A 8 7.33 4.43 -10.58
C ALA A 8 7.39 4.19 -9.07
N THR A 9 7.35 5.27 -8.29
CA THR A 9 7.27 5.22 -6.83
C THR A 9 5.92 5.77 -6.40
N PHE A 10 5.16 4.99 -5.65
CA PHE A 10 3.85 5.39 -5.13
C PHE A 10 3.96 5.63 -3.63
N HIS A 11 3.65 6.86 -3.19
CA HIS A 11 3.56 7.19 -1.78
C HIS A 11 2.15 6.85 -1.30
N HIS A 12 1.97 5.63 -0.80
CA HIS A 12 0.67 5.23 -0.29
C HIS A 12 0.42 5.91 1.06
N GLN A 13 -0.60 6.76 1.13
CA GLN A 13 -1.09 7.25 2.41
C GLN A 13 -1.85 6.13 3.13
N MET A 14 -1.56 5.94 4.41
CA MET A 14 -2.32 5.07 5.30
C MET A 14 -3.74 5.64 5.40
N VAL A 15 -4.69 4.96 4.78
CA VAL A 15 -6.12 5.25 4.90
C VAL A 15 -6.74 4.10 5.69
N LEU A 16 -7.69 4.38 6.57
CA LEU A 16 -8.46 3.34 7.23
C LEU A 16 -9.20 2.53 6.16
N VAL A 17 -8.83 1.25 6.00
CA VAL A 17 -9.48 0.34 5.05
C VAL A 17 -10.42 -0.57 5.82
N GLU A 18 -11.67 -0.62 5.40
CA GLU A 18 -12.65 -1.52 6.00
C GLU A 18 -12.33 -2.99 5.65
N PRO A 19 -12.52 -3.94 6.59
CA PRO A 19 -12.36 -5.36 6.32
C PRO A 19 -13.17 -5.81 5.11
N LEU A 20 -12.60 -6.71 4.30
CA LEU A 20 -13.21 -7.26 3.09
C LEU A 20 -13.44 -6.26 1.94
N SER A 21 -13.07 -4.99 2.11
CA SER A 21 -13.06 -4.02 1.02
C SER A 21 -11.82 -4.19 0.13
N SER A 22 -11.97 -3.87 -1.16
CA SER A 22 -10.83 -3.76 -2.09
C SER A 22 -10.58 -2.28 -2.41
N LYS A 23 -9.33 -1.82 -2.27
CA LYS A 23 -8.94 -0.44 -2.61
C LYS A 23 -8.45 -0.38 -4.06
N LEU A 24 -8.87 0.65 -4.78
CA LEU A 24 -8.42 0.95 -6.15
C LEU A 24 -7.63 2.26 -6.14
N GLU A 25 -6.43 2.22 -6.70
CA GLU A 25 -5.63 3.41 -6.97
C GLU A 25 -5.47 3.58 -8.48
N ILE A 26 -5.70 4.80 -8.98
CA ILE A 26 -5.69 5.12 -10.41
C ILE A 26 -4.55 6.08 -10.66
N VAL A 27 -3.65 5.68 -11.55
CA VAL A 27 -2.55 6.51 -12.03
C VAL A 27 -2.87 6.92 -13.46
N PRO A 28 -3.25 8.19 -13.69
CA PRO A 28 -3.72 8.63 -14.98
C PRO A 28 -2.59 8.57 -16.02
N ARG A 29 -2.92 8.22 -17.27
CA ARG A 29 -2.02 8.25 -18.44
C ARG A 29 -0.78 7.33 -18.38
N GLU A 30 -0.70 6.45 -17.40
CA GLU A 30 0.38 5.45 -17.28
C GLU A 30 0.02 4.07 -17.85
N GLY A 31 -1.19 3.90 -18.36
CA GLY A 31 -1.63 2.70 -19.06
C GLY A 31 -1.06 2.59 -20.48
N MET A 32 -1.51 1.57 -21.21
CA MET A 32 -1.13 1.37 -22.61
C MET A 32 -1.67 2.49 -23.52
N PRO A 33 -1.04 2.75 -24.68
CA PRO A 33 -1.59 3.65 -25.69
C PRO A 33 -3.00 3.21 -26.12
N VAL A 34 -3.88 4.18 -26.38
CA VAL A 34 -5.23 3.89 -26.85
C VAL A 34 -5.19 3.57 -28.35
N PRO A 35 -5.74 2.44 -28.83
CA PRO A 35 -5.61 2.04 -30.24
C PRO A 35 -6.14 3.09 -31.24
N LYS A 36 -7.21 3.81 -30.87
CA LYS A 36 -7.82 4.86 -31.70
C LYS A 36 -7.02 6.16 -31.76
N ASP A 37 -6.16 6.41 -30.77
CA ASP A 37 -5.33 7.61 -30.68
C ASP A 37 -4.08 7.26 -29.85
N PRO A 38 -2.99 6.82 -30.52
CA PRO A 38 -1.79 6.32 -29.83
C PRO A 38 -1.03 7.43 -29.08
N SER A 39 -1.36 8.71 -29.32
CA SER A 39 -0.84 9.83 -28.54
C SER A 39 -1.43 9.86 -27.12
N LYS A 40 -2.61 9.27 -26.93
CA LYS A 40 -3.28 9.14 -25.63
C LYS A 40 -2.94 7.81 -24.97
N ARG A 41 -2.80 7.86 -23.65
CA ARG A 41 -2.49 6.70 -22.81
C ARG A 41 -3.65 6.46 -21.85
N GLY A 42 -4.00 5.19 -21.64
CA GLY A 42 -4.99 4.79 -20.63
C GLY A 42 -4.49 5.02 -19.20
N ASN A 43 -5.29 4.64 -18.22
CA ASN A 43 -4.89 4.73 -16.81
C ASN A 43 -4.32 3.40 -16.34
N LEU A 44 -3.26 3.45 -15.53
CA LEU A 44 -2.82 2.29 -14.76
C LEU A 44 -3.73 2.17 -13.53
N ARG A 45 -4.33 0.99 -13.33
CA ARG A 45 -5.24 0.71 -12.23
C ARG A 45 -4.61 -0.35 -11.33
N ILE A 46 -4.38 0.02 -10.07
CA ILE A 46 -3.78 -0.86 -9.06
C ILE A 46 -4.87 -1.26 -8.09
N LYS A 47 -5.21 -2.55 -8.06
CA LYS A 47 -6.20 -3.10 -7.13
C LYS A 47 -5.48 -3.80 -5.97
N PHE A 48 -5.69 -3.30 -4.76
CA PHE A 48 -5.17 -3.92 -3.56
C PHE A 48 -6.16 -4.96 -3.04
N ASN A 49 -5.76 -6.23 -3.09
CA ASN A 49 -6.48 -7.31 -2.43
C ASN A 49 -5.92 -7.48 -1.01
N ILE A 50 -6.55 -6.80 -0.04
CA ILE A 50 -6.07 -6.76 1.33
C ILE A 50 -6.65 -7.95 2.09
N LYS A 51 -5.76 -8.84 2.55
CA LYS A 51 -6.13 -9.98 3.41
C LYS A 51 -5.85 -9.62 4.85
N PHE A 52 -6.91 -9.42 5.63
CA PHE A 52 -6.78 -9.22 7.07
C PHE A 52 -6.50 -10.56 7.77
N PRO A 53 -5.55 -10.61 8.72
CA PRO A 53 -5.29 -11.83 9.49
C PRO A 53 -6.52 -12.17 10.35
N THR A 54 -6.93 -13.44 10.34
CA THR A 54 -8.09 -13.92 11.13
C THR A 54 -7.76 -14.04 12.61
N ARG A 55 -6.48 -14.26 12.95
CA ARG A 55 -5.95 -14.32 14.31
C ARG A 55 -4.57 -13.69 14.36
N LEU A 56 -4.25 -13.10 15.50
CA LEU A 56 -2.93 -12.55 15.80
C LEU A 56 -2.35 -13.32 16.98
N LEU A 57 -1.07 -13.69 16.90
CA LEU A 57 -0.31 -14.22 18.04
C LEU A 57 -0.35 -13.20 19.20
N GLN A 58 -0.41 -13.69 20.44
CA GLN A 58 -0.50 -12.83 21.62
C GLN A 58 0.65 -11.81 21.70
N SER A 59 1.87 -12.22 21.34
CA SER A 59 3.03 -11.33 21.25
C SER A 59 2.85 -10.19 20.22
N ARG A 60 2.29 -10.49 19.04
CA ARG A 60 2.00 -9.49 18.00
C ARG A 60 0.83 -8.57 18.38
N ARG A 61 -0.15 -9.08 19.13
CA ARG A 61 -1.27 -8.26 19.63
C ARG A 61 -0.78 -7.14 20.55
N GLN A 62 0.14 -7.43 21.44
CA GLN A 62 0.67 -6.42 22.37
C GLN A 62 1.47 -5.34 21.63
N GLY A 63 2.30 -5.73 20.65
CA GLY A 63 3.01 -4.77 19.79
C GLY A 63 2.07 -3.84 19.03
N LEU A 64 0.99 -4.37 18.45
CA LEU A 64 -0.04 -3.56 17.79
C LEU A 64 -0.76 -2.64 18.78
N ARG A 65 -1.17 -3.15 19.94
CA ARG A 65 -1.86 -2.35 20.96
C ARG A 65 -1.00 -1.18 21.44
N ASN A 66 0.30 -1.42 21.67
CA ASN A 66 1.25 -0.37 22.03
C ASN A 66 1.37 0.66 20.90
N TYR A 67 1.50 0.23 19.64
CA TYR A 67 1.54 1.14 18.48
C TYR A 67 0.28 2.01 18.37
N TYR A 68 -0.92 1.44 18.49
CA TYR A 68 -2.16 2.21 18.46
C TYR A 68 -2.25 3.20 19.62
N ASN A 69 -1.89 2.78 20.84
CA ASN A 69 -1.94 3.65 22.01
C ASN A 69 -0.93 4.82 21.92
N HIS A 70 0.27 4.58 21.39
CA HIS A 70 1.28 5.64 21.19
C HIS A 70 0.99 6.55 19.99
N SER A 71 0.38 6.02 18.91
CA SER A 71 0.06 6.81 17.71
C SER A 71 -1.14 7.74 17.90
N LEU A 72 -2.03 7.45 18.86
CA LEU A 72 -3.10 8.37 19.27
C LEU A 72 -2.59 9.54 20.14
N ASP A 73 -1.36 9.48 20.63
CA ASP A 73 -0.77 10.51 21.51
C ASP A 73 0.19 11.46 20.76
N ARG A 74 0.75 11.09 19.59
CA ARG A 74 1.61 12.00 18.81
C ARG A 74 1.48 11.87 17.29
N SER A 75 1.22 13.01 16.66
CA SER A 75 1.52 13.31 15.26
C SER A 75 3.01 13.05 14.97
N SER A 76 3.36 11.91 14.35
CA SER A 76 4.60 11.68 13.57
C SER A 76 4.70 10.22 13.09
N TYR A 77 4.60 10.01 11.77
CA TYR A 77 4.84 8.72 11.12
C TYR A 77 6.33 8.52 10.82
N PHE A 78 7.00 7.64 11.55
CA PHE A 78 8.22 6.94 11.08
C PHE A 78 8.18 5.50 11.61
N ILE A 79 8.13 4.51 10.72
CA ILE A 79 8.27 3.10 11.09
C ILE A 79 9.63 2.63 10.59
N THR A 80 10.50 2.24 11.52
CA THR A 80 11.75 1.54 11.26
C THR A 80 11.48 0.12 10.75
N SER A 81 12.30 -0.34 9.81
CA SER A 81 12.33 -1.72 9.32
C SER A 81 12.43 -2.72 10.47
N TYR A 82 11.51 -3.68 10.54
CA TYR A 82 11.66 -4.85 11.40
C TYR A 82 12.33 -5.97 10.60
N ASP A 83 13.53 -6.37 11.04
CA ASP A 83 14.14 -7.64 10.64
C ASP A 83 13.31 -8.81 11.15
N ILE A 84 12.90 -9.68 10.24
CA ILE A 84 12.28 -10.97 10.56
C ILE A 84 13.44 -11.94 10.79
N PRO A 85 13.67 -12.48 12.00
CA PRO A 85 14.66 -13.54 12.15
C PRO A 85 14.16 -14.78 11.41
N SER A 86 14.99 -15.28 10.48
CA SER A 86 14.81 -16.58 9.84
C SER A 86 14.70 -17.66 10.92
N PRO A 87 13.70 -18.56 10.87
CA PRO A 87 13.76 -19.76 11.68
C PRO A 87 14.93 -20.62 11.18
N LEU A 88 15.70 -21.17 12.13
CA LEU A 88 16.94 -21.94 11.94
C LEU A 88 16.91 -22.88 10.72
#